data_AF-A0A383EZR0-F1
#
_entry.id   AF-A0A383EZR0-F1
#
_cell.length_a   1.000
_cell.length_b   1.000
_cell.length_c   1.000
_cell.angle_alpha   90.00
_cell.angle_beta   90.00
_cell.angle_gamma   90.00
#
_symmetry.space_group_name_H-M   'P 1'
#
loop_
_entity.id
_entity.type
_entity.pdbx_description
1 polymer ?
#
loop_
_entity_poly.entity_id
_entity_poly.type
_entity_poly.pdbx_seq_one_letter_code
_entity_poly.pdbx_strand_id
1 'polypeptide(L)'
;MGARNGADYLKGIKQHDAEIWLGDERIADVSVHPALKGCAQSIARLYDMQHDVNLCDEMTYTSPTTGDPVGLSFLTPRTVDDLQRRSRMMFRWSRFSGGMLGRSSDYINVEIMAAAAAAGYYSQNDPQFGKNAKNYYEYARENDLCMTHTL
;
A
#
# COMPACT_ATOMS: atom_id res chain seq x y z
N MET A 1 3.29 6.51 11.53
CA MET A 1 2.13 5.61 11.71
C MET A 1 2.53 4.35 10.99
N GLY A 2 2.79 3.25 11.67
CA GLY A 2 3.27 2.03 11.01
C GLY A 2 2.26 1.40 10.03
N ALA A 3 2.36 0.09 9.89
CA ALA A 3 1.40 -0.74 9.17
C ALA A 3 -0.04 -0.37 9.57
N ARG A 4 -0.89 -0.13 8.56
CA ARG A 4 -2.29 0.22 8.74
C ARG A 4 -3.11 -1.05 8.93
N ASN A 5 -4.15 -0.98 9.76
CA ASN A 5 -5.16 -2.03 9.91
C ASN A 5 -6.40 -1.74 9.05
N GLY A 6 -7.30 -2.72 8.92
CA GLY A 6 -8.50 -2.60 8.11
C GLY A 6 -9.48 -1.52 8.59
N ALA A 7 -9.58 -1.29 9.90
CA ALA A 7 -10.46 -0.26 10.45
C ALA A 7 -9.99 1.14 10.07
N ASP A 8 -8.68 1.41 10.14
CA ASP A 8 -8.09 2.69 9.72
C ASP A 8 -8.22 2.90 8.21
N TYR A 9 -8.09 1.84 7.41
CA TYR A 9 -8.36 1.91 5.97
C TYR A 9 -9.81 2.30 5.65
N LEU A 10 -10.80 1.61 6.24
CA LEU A 10 -12.21 1.91 6.01
C LEU A 10 -12.60 3.31 6.51
N LYS A 11 -12.04 3.72 7.67
CA LYS A 11 -12.20 5.08 8.18
C LYS A 11 -11.63 6.11 7.21
N GLY A 12 -10.44 5.85 6.66
CA GLY A 12 -9.81 6.72 5.67
C GLY A 12 -10.64 6.90 4.40
N ILE A 13 -11.24 5.82 3.88
CA ILE A 13 -12.17 5.90 2.75
C ILE A 13 -13.37 6.78 3.09
N LYS A 14 -13.99 6.57 4.25
CA LYS A 14 -15.18 7.31 4.65
C LYS A 14 -14.92 8.80 4.87
N GLN A 15 -13.73 9.16 5.30
CA GLN A 15 -13.32 10.54 5.55
C GLN A 15 -12.87 11.28 4.28
N HIS A 16 -12.61 10.56 3.19
CA HIS A 16 -12.22 11.16 1.93
C HIS A 16 -13.43 11.78 1.23
N ASP A 17 -13.33 13.06 0.86
CA ASP A 17 -14.37 13.79 0.12
C ASP A 17 -14.26 13.56 -1.40
N ALA A 18 -14.05 12.31 -1.80
CA ALA A 18 -13.93 11.95 -3.19
C ALA A 18 -15.32 11.93 -3.85
N GLU A 19 -15.44 12.56 -5.02
CA GLU A 19 -16.63 12.43 -5.84
C GLU A 19 -16.59 11.12 -6.63
N ILE A 20 -17.48 10.20 -6.29
CA ILE A 20 -17.51 8.84 -6.83
C ILE A 20 -18.84 8.60 -7.49
N TRP A 21 -18.81 8.12 -8.74
CA TRP A 21 -19.98 7.80 -9.54
C TRP A 21 -19.92 6.35 -10.02
N LEU A 22 -21.05 5.64 -9.95
CA LEU A 22 -21.24 4.32 -10.51
C LEU A 22 -22.42 4.36 -11.49
N GLY A 23 -22.12 4.49 -12.78
CA GLY A 23 -23.13 4.85 -13.78
C GLY A 23 -23.70 6.24 -13.45
N ASP A 24 -25.03 6.31 -13.31
CA ASP A 24 -25.74 7.56 -13.00
C ASP A 24 -25.93 7.79 -11.49
N GLU A 25 -25.40 6.90 -10.64
CA GLU A 25 -25.51 7.00 -9.18
C GLU A 25 -24.27 7.66 -8.57
N ARG A 26 -24.46 8.77 -7.86
CA ARG A 26 -23.43 9.36 -7.00
C ARG A 26 -23.34 8.58 -5.69
N ILE A 27 -22.15 8.05 -5.41
CA ILE A 27 -21.87 7.25 -4.23
C ILE A 27 -21.36 8.14 -3.10
N ALA A 28 -22.11 8.23 -2.00
CA ALA A 28 -21.72 9.02 -0.83
C ALA A 28 -20.79 8.26 0.13
N ASP A 29 -20.87 6.93 0.20
CA ASP A 29 -20.04 6.11 1.09
C ASP A 29 -19.76 4.73 0.48
N VAL A 30 -18.53 4.56 0.00
CA VAL A 30 -18.03 3.32 -0.61
C VAL A 30 -18.00 2.16 0.39
N SER A 31 -17.82 2.44 1.68
CA SER A 31 -17.67 1.41 2.71
C SER A 31 -18.97 0.63 2.98
N VAL A 32 -20.12 1.22 2.63
CA VAL A 32 -21.45 0.62 2.84
C VAL A 32 -22.22 0.36 1.54
N HIS A 33 -21.83 0.97 0.42
CA HIS A 33 -22.53 0.81 -0.86
C HIS A 33 -22.56 -0.67 -1.31
N PRO A 34 -23.74 -1.28 -1.63
CA PRO A 34 -23.87 -2.71 -1.90
C PRO A 34 -22.92 -3.26 -2.96
N ALA A 35 -22.66 -2.49 -4.03
CA ALA A 35 -21.78 -2.91 -5.12
C ALA A 35 -20.28 -2.81 -4.79
N LEU A 36 -19.89 -2.00 -3.79
CA LEU A 36 -18.49 -1.64 -3.55
C LEU A 36 -17.95 -2.13 -2.20
N LYS A 37 -18.83 -2.26 -1.19
CA LYS A 37 -18.46 -2.64 0.18
C LYS A 37 -17.67 -3.96 0.25
N GLY A 38 -17.97 -4.90 -0.64
CA GLY A 38 -17.25 -6.18 -0.69
C GLY A 38 -15.77 -6.00 -0.98
N CYS A 39 -15.44 -5.21 -2.01
CA CYS A 39 -14.05 -4.92 -2.36
C CYS A 39 -13.35 -4.09 -1.25
N ALA A 40 -14.03 -3.08 -0.71
CA ALA A 40 -13.49 -2.30 0.41
C ALA A 40 -13.16 -3.20 1.62
N GLN A 41 -14.05 -4.12 1.99
CA GLN A 41 -13.79 -5.08 3.07
C GLN A 41 -12.66 -6.04 2.73
N SER A 42 -12.55 -6.52 1.48
CA SER A 42 -11.43 -7.37 1.07
C SER A 42 -10.08 -6.67 1.20
N ILE A 43 -9.96 -5.40 0.81
CA ILE A 43 -8.73 -4.62 1.02
C ILE A 43 -8.48 -4.40 2.51
N ALA A 44 -9.52 -4.09 3.30
CA ALA A 44 -9.39 -3.96 4.75
C ALA A 44 -8.81 -5.23 5.40
N ARG A 45 -9.19 -6.42 4.91
CA ARG A 45 -8.62 -7.69 5.37
C ARG A 45 -7.15 -7.88 5.03
N LEU A 46 -6.68 -7.37 3.89
CA LEU A 46 -5.25 -7.38 3.56
C LEU A 46 -4.44 -6.55 4.55
N TYR A 47 -4.97 -5.39 4.96
CA TYR A 47 -4.37 -4.56 6.00
C TYR A 47 -4.40 -5.24 7.38
N ASP A 48 -5.51 -5.88 7.75
CA ASP A 48 -5.60 -6.66 9.00
C ASP A 48 -4.53 -7.77 9.08
N MET A 49 -4.18 -8.41 7.96
CA MET A 49 -3.13 -9.45 7.94
C MET A 49 -1.77 -8.95 8.44
N GLN A 50 -1.48 -7.66 8.28
CA GLN A 50 -0.23 -7.07 8.77
C GLN A 50 -0.14 -7.07 10.31
N HIS A 51 -1.27 -7.22 10.99
CA HIS A 51 -1.40 -7.27 12.44
C HIS A 51 -1.78 -8.66 12.98
N ASP A 52 -1.96 -9.66 12.10
CA ASP A 52 -2.18 -11.04 12.53
C ASP A 52 -0.89 -11.58 13.17
N VAL A 53 -0.97 -11.99 14.43
CA VAL A 53 0.17 -12.50 15.22
C VAL A 53 0.89 -13.68 14.57
N ASN A 54 0.22 -14.42 13.67
CA ASN A 54 0.79 -15.55 12.96
C ASN A 54 1.43 -15.16 11.62
N LEU A 55 1.20 -13.93 11.14
CA LEU A 55 1.62 -13.47 9.82
C LEU A 55 2.47 -12.18 9.87
N CYS A 56 2.47 -11.43 10.97
CA CYS A 56 3.07 -10.10 11.04
C CYS A 56 4.55 -10.07 10.62
N ASP A 57 5.32 -11.11 10.97
CA ASP A 57 6.72 -11.27 10.58
C ASP A 57 6.92 -11.51 9.07
N GLU A 58 5.93 -12.12 8.41
CA GLU A 58 5.91 -12.27 6.96
C GLU A 58 5.36 -11.02 6.26
N MET A 59 4.54 -10.20 6.94
CA MET A 59 3.84 -9.06 6.33
C MET A 59 4.58 -7.74 6.45
N THR A 60 5.47 -7.60 7.44
CA THR A 60 6.07 -6.31 7.81
C THR A 60 7.59 -6.40 8.00
N TYR A 61 8.23 -5.23 8.05
CA TYR A 61 9.60 -5.07 8.52
C TYR A 61 9.73 -3.80 9.37
N THR A 62 10.79 -3.69 10.15
CA THR A 62 11.06 -2.51 10.97
C THR A 62 11.40 -1.31 10.09
N SER A 63 10.65 -0.21 10.23
CA SER A 63 10.96 1.03 9.55
C SER A 63 12.34 1.55 9.94
N PRO A 64 13.19 1.94 8.98
CA PRO A 64 14.49 2.54 9.27
C PRO A 64 14.38 3.98 9.79
N THR A 65 13.22 4.64 9.72
CA THR A 65 13.07 6.04 10.17
C THR A 65 12.35 6.16 11.51
N THR A 66 11.34 5.32 11.75
CA THR A 66 10.50 5.39 12.95
C THR A 66 10.71 4.22 13.91
N GLY A 67 11.21 3.07 13.42
CA GLY A 67 11.24 1.82 14.18
C GLY A 67 9.90 1.08 14.23
N ASP A 68 8.81 1.68 13.73
CA ASP A 68 7.50 1.04 13.66
C ASP A 68 7.51 -0.11 12.61
N PRO A 69 6.69 -1.16 12.76
CA PRO A 69 6.45 -2.12 11.68
C PRO A 69 5.82 -1.43 10.49
N VAL A 70 6.32 -1.67 9.27
CA VAL A 70 5.79 -1.14 8.01
C VAL A 70 5.65 -2.26 6.97
N GLY A 71 4.71 -2.13 6.03
CA GLY A 71 4.39 -3.17 5.06
C GLY A 71 5.59 -3.61 4.21
N LEU A 72 5.80 -4.92 4.07
CA LEU A 72 6.96 -5.50 3.39
C LEU A 72 7.00 -5.18 1.87
N SER A 73 5.88 -4.81 1.28
CA SER A 73 5.80 -4.36 -0.13
C SER A 73 6.62 -3.08 -0.38
N PHE A 74 6.86 -2.27 0.66
CA PHE A 74 7.76 -1.11 0.59
C PHE A 74 9.24 -1.46 0.70
N LEU A 75 9.63 -2.70 1.01
CA LEU A 75 11.03 -3.08 1.17
C LEU A 75 11.80 -2.87 -0.16
N THR A 76 12.88 -2.08 -0.12
CA THR A 76 13.85 -1.98 -1.20
C THR A 76 14.80 -3.17 -1.14
N PRO A 77 14.69 -4.16 -2.05
CA PRO A 77 15.50 -5.36 -1.95
C PRO A 77 16.97 -5.06 -2.27
N ARG A 78 17.87 -5.54 -1.40
CA ARG A 78 19.33 -5.49 -1.58
C ARG A 78 19.95 -6.89 -1.65
N THR A 79 19.20 -7.91 -1.26
CA THR A 79 19.63 -9.31 -1.21
C THR A 79 18.59 -10.25 -1.83
N VAL A 80 19.00 -11.50 -2.07
CA VAL A 80 18.07 -12.56 -2.50
C VAL A 80 17.02 -12.84 -1.43
N ASP A 81 17.40 -12.76 -0.14
CA ASP A 81 16.45 -12.95 0.95
C ASP A 81 15.36 -11.87 0.95
N ASP A 82 15.71 -10.60 0.71
CA ASP A 82 14.71 -9.53 0.59
C ASP A 82 13.68 -9.82 -0.52
N LEU A 83 14.15 -10.32 -1.67
CA LEU A 83 13.28 -10.71 -2.77
C LEU A 83 12.35 -11.87 -2.36
N GLN A 84 12.87 -12.88 -1.67
CA GLN A 84 12.08 -14.01 -1.20
C GLN A 84 11.06 -13.60 -0.14
N ARG A 85 11.46 -12.77 0.83
CA ARG A 85 10.59 -12.20 1.87
C ARG A 85 9.44 -11.43 1.25
N ARG A 86 9.75 -10.48 0.37
CA ARG A 86 8.73 -9.67 -0.32
C ARG A 86 7.82 -10.52 -1.21
N SER A 87 8.37 -11.53 -1.90
CA SER A 87 7.57 -12.48 -2.70
C SER A 87 6.57 -13.25 -1.82
N ARG A 88 7.00 -13.76 -0.65
CA ARG A 88 6.08 -14.44 0.30
C ARG A 88 4.93 -13.53 0.73
N MET A 89 5.23 -12.28 1.08
CA MET A 89 4.20 -11.32 1.48
C MET A 89 3.18 -11.06 0.37
N MET A 90 3.64 -10.70 -0.83
CA MET A 90 2.76 -10.43 -1.97
C MET A 90 1.92 -11.67 -2.33
N PHE A 91 2.51 -12.87 -2.18
CA PHE A 91 1.82 -14.12 -2.45
C PHE A 91 0.72 -14.45 -1.42
N ARG A 92 0.86 -14.02 -0.16
CA ARG A 92 -0.20 -14.15 0.86
C ARG A 92 -1.42 -13.31 0.48
N TRP A 93 -1.21 -12.06 0.08
CA TRP A 93 -2.29 -11.19 -0.40
C TRP A 93 -2.94 -11.72 -1.68
N SER A 94 -2.12 -12.18 -2.63
CA SER A 94 -2.61 -12.80 -3.87
C SER A 94 -3.49 -14.03 -3.58
N ARG A 95 -3.04 -14.93 -2.68
CA ARG A 95 -3.81 -16.13 -2.29
C ARG A 95 -5.11 -15.81 -1.59
N PHE A 96 -5.13 -14.80 -0.71
CA PHE A 96 -6.36 -14.36 -0.04
C PHE A 96 -7.46 -14.01 -1.04
N SER A 97 -7.10 -13.32 -2.12
CA SER A 97 -8.05 -12.92 -3.16
C SER A 97 -8.28 -13.95 -4.26
N GLY A 98 -7.57 -15.09 -4.23
CA GLY A 98 -7.51 -16.01 -5.37
C GLY A 98 -7.00 -15.35 -6.66
N GLY A 99 -6.22 -14.27 -6.55
CA GLY A 99 -5.77 -13.47 -7.68
C GLY A 99 -6.82 -12.50 -8.26
N MET A 100 -8.02 -12.42 -7.69
CA MET A 100 -9.10 -11.57 -8.21
C MET A 100 -8.92 -10.09 -7.87
N LEU A 101 -8.17 -9.78 -6.81
CA LEU A 101 -7.74 -8.41 -6.51
C LEU A 101 -6.46 -8.09 -7.26
N GLY A 102 -6.56 -7.85 -8.57
CA GLY A 102 -5.40 -7.53 -9.42
C GLY A 102 -4.78 -6.14 -9.16
N ARG A 103 -5.38 -5.34 -8.28
CA ARG A 103 -4.96 -3.96 -7.95
C ARG A 103 -4.93 -3.71 -6.43
N SER A 104 -4.49 -4.70 -5.65
CA SER A 104 -4.18 -4.49 -4.22
C SER A 104 -3.05 -3.47 -4.04
N SER A 105 -2.94 -2.84 -2.87
CA SER A 105 -2.01 -1.69 -2.72
C SER A 105 -0.52 -2.06 -2.86
N ASP A 106 -0.15 -3.34 -2.71
CA ASP A 106 1.23 -3.80 -2.72
C ASP A 106 1.96 -3.48 -4.03
N TYR A 107 1.30 -3.53 -5.20
CA TYR A 107 1.98 -3.25 -6.47
C TYR A 107 2.39 -1.78 -6.64
N ILE A 108 1.59 -0.81 -6.17
CA ILE A 108 1.98 0.61 -6.23
C ILE A 108 3.05 0.91 -5.18
N ASN A 109 3.02 0.22 -4.03
CA ASN A 109 4.09 0.34 -3.05
C ASN A 109 5.46 -0.02 -3.69
N VAL A 110 5.49 -1.02 -4.58
CA VAL A 110 6.67 -1.36 -5.39
C VAL A 110 7.09 -0.22 -6.31
N GLU A 111 6.13 0.35 -7.04
CA GLU A 111 6.40 1.40 -8.03
C GLU A 111 7.00 2.64 -7.35
N ILE A 112 6.39 3.09 -6.26
CA ILE A 112 6.86 4.25 -5.48
C ILE A 112 8.23 3.96 -4.85
N MET A 113 8.43 2.75 -4.32
CA MET A 113 9.74 2.32 -3.82
C MET A 113 10.80 2.34 -4.92
N ALA A 114 10.49 1.84 -6.11
CA ALA A 114 11.40 1.82 -7.26
C ALA A 114 11.75 3.24 -7.73
N ALA A 115 10.77 4.15 -7.77
CA ALA A 115 11.01 5.56 -8.09
C ALA A 115 11.96 6.22 -7.07
N ALA A 116 11.77 5.97 -5.78
CA ALA A 116 12.68 6.47 -4.74
C ALA A 116 14.07 5.84 -4.81
N ALA A 117 14.18 4.56 -5.13
CA ALA A 117 15.46 3.89 -5.37
C ALA A 117 16.20 4.47 -6.59
N ALA A 118 15.45 4.91 -7.61
CA ALA A 118 15.95 5.59 -8.80
C ALA A 118 16.07 7.12 -8.64
N ALA A 119 15.98 7.68 -7.43
CA ALA A 119 16.03 9.12 -7.19
C ALA A 119 17.20 9.86 -7.88
N GLY A 120 18.37 9.21 -7.98
CA GLY A 120 19.53 9.78 -8.67
C GLY A 120 19.30 10.05 -10.16
N TYR A 121 18.45 9.27 -10.83
CA TYR A 121 18.03 9.50 -12.21
C TYR A 121 17.18 10.77 -12.31
N TYR A 122 16.16 10.90 -11.46
CA TYR A 122 15.29 12.08 -11.44
C TYR A 122 16.04 13.37 -11.11
N SER A 123 17.05 13.30 -10.24
CA SER A 123 17.91 14.44 -9.89
C SER A 123 18.74 14.98 -11.06
N GLN A 124 18.88 14.25 -12.18
CA GLN A 124 19.61 14.74 -13.35
C GLN A 124 18.88 15.88 -14.06
N ASN A 125 17.54 15.90 -14.00
CA ASN A 125 16.75 16.98 -14.55
C ASN A 125 16.61 18.14 -13.54
N ASP A 126 16.19 17.82 -12.31
CA ASP A 126 16.11 18.77 -11.21
C ASP A 126 16.40 18.03 -9.88
N PRO A 127 17.37 18.49 -9.06
CA PRO A 127 17.65 17.90 -7.75
C PRO A 127 16.40 17.71 -6.86
N GLN A 128 15.41 18.59 -6.98
CA GLN A 128 14.15 18.51 -6.26
C GLN A 128 13.35 17.25 -6.59
N PHE A 129 13.41 16.74 -7.81
CA PHE A 129 12.63 15.56 -8.21
C PHE A 129 13.10 14.29 -7.50
N GLY A 130 14.41 14.08 -7.38
CA GLY A 130 14.94 12.98 -6.58
C GLY A 130 14.62 13.11 -5.10
N LYS A 131 14.60 14.34 -4.56
CA LYS A 131 14.17 14.61 -3.17
C LYS A 131 12.69 14.29 -2.97
N ASN A 132 11.83 14.73 -3.88
CA ASN A 132 10.39 14.49 -3.82
C ASN A 132 10.07 12.98 -3.92
N ALA A 133 10.75 12.24 -4.80
CA ALA A 133 10.57 10.79 -4.91
C ALA A 133 10.86 10.07 -3.58
N LYS A 134 11.98 10.41 -2.93
CA LYS A 134 12.35 9.85 -1.61
C LYS A 134 11.35 10.24 -0.53
N ASN A 135 11.00 11.52 -0.46
CA ASN A 135 10.07 12.03 0.55
C ASN A 135 8.68 11.40 0.43
N TYR A 136 8.18 11.26 -0.80
CA TYR A 136 6.87 10.66 -1.04
C TYR A 136 6.86 9.16 -0.73
N TYR A 137 7.93 8.43 -1.08
CA TYR A 137 8.08 7.03 -0.67
C TYR A 137 8.08 6.86 0.85
N GLU A 138 8.85 7.69 1.56
CA GLU A 138 8.88 7.65 3.02
C GLU A 138 7.49 7.99 3.59
N TYR A 139 6.84 9.04 3.11
CA TYR A 139 5.48 9.39 3.51
C TYR A 139 4.49 8.24 3.27
N ALA A 140 4.55 7.60 2.10
CA ALA A 140 3.68 6.49 1.75
C ALA A 140 3.90 5.27 2.64
N ARG A 141 5.17 4.95 2.95
CA ARG A 141 5.55 3.84 3.83
C ARG A 141 5.13 4.10 5.28
N GLU A 142 5.41 5.30 5.80
CA GLU A 142 5.13 5.70 7.19
C GLU A 142 3.66 6.08 7.46
N ASN A 143 2.78 5.89 6.47
CA ASN A 143 1.34 6.04 6.61
C ASN A 143 0.56 4.89 5.95
N ASP A 144 1.27 3.91 5.38
CA ASP A 144 0.77 2.74 4.67
C ASP A 144 -0.43 3.08 3.74
N LEU A 145 -0.19 4.02 2.83
CA LEU A 145 -1.22 4.57 1.96
C LEU A 145 -1.74 3.52 0.97
N CYS A 146 -3.08 3.46 0.81
CA CYS A 146 -3.71 2.71 -0.28
C CYS A 146 -3.67 3.54 -1.56
N MET A 147 -2.72 3.24 -2.45
CA MET A 147 -2.48 4.05 -3.65
C MET A 147 -2.97 3.38 -4.93
N THR A 148 -3.27 4.21 -5.94
CA THR A 148 -3.53 3.80 -7.32
C THR A 148 -2.78 4.73 -8.27
N HIS A 149 -2.75 4.40 -9.56
CA HIS A 149 -2.10 5.22 -10.60
C HIS A 149 -3.06 5.48 -11.76
N THR A 150 -2.75 6.51 -12.54
CA THR A 150 -3.35 6.79 -13.84
C THR A 150 -2.20 7.24 -14.75
N LEU A 151 -2.12 6.66 -15.95
CA LEU A 151 -1.05 6.90 -16.92
C LEU A 151 -1.42 7.98 -17.93
#